data_AF-F4LV17-F1
#
_entry.id   AF-F4LV17-F1
#
_cell.length_a   1.000
_cell.length_b   1.000
_cell.length_c   1.000
_cell.angle_alpha   90.00
_cell.angle_beta   90.00
_cell.angle_gamma   90.00
#
_symmetry.space_group_name_H-M   'P 1'
#
loop_
_entity.id
_entity.type
_entity.pdbx_description
1 polymer ?
#
loop_
_entity_poly.entity_id
_entity_poly.type
_entity_poly.pdbx_seq_one_letter_code
_entity_poly.pdbx_strand_id
1 'polypeptide(L)' 'MDFLHELWVEHRGKILGGILGLLIGIIIIAIGFLKALFVILCALVGYYIGKSIDNKEDIRDILDKILPPGSR' A
#
# COMPACT_ATOMS: atom_id res chain seq x y z
N MET A 1 32.53 11.45 -15.04
CA MET A 1 31.06 11.67 -15.03
C MET A 1 30.43 10.64 -14.08
N ASP A 2 30.96 10.53 -12.86
CA ASP A 2 30.75 9.34 -12.02
C ASP A 2 30.19 9.70 -10.62
N PHE A 3 30.28 10.97 -10.23
CA PHE A 3 29.82 11.49 -8.94
C PHE A 3 28.29 11.47 -8.77
N LEU A 4 27.54 11.65 -9.87
CA LEU A 4 26.08 11.57 -9.85
C LEU A 4 25.56 10.13 -9.66
N HIS A 5 26.35 9.15 -10.11
CA HIS A 5 25.95 7.75 -10.04
C HIS A 5 26.12 7.17 -8.63
N GLU A 6 27.13 7.64 -7.92
CA GLU A 6 27.47 7.24 -6.54
C GLU A 6 26.48 7.83 -5.51
N LEU A 7 26.08 9.10 -5.66
CA LEU A 7 25.03 9.73 -4.85
C LEU A 7 23.64 9.10 -5.06
N TRP A 8 23.37 8.61 -6.27
CA TRP A 8 22.12 7.91 -6.55
C TRP A 8 22.10 6.53 -5.88
N VAL A 9 23.19 5.76 -5.81
CA VAL A 9 23.12 4.39 -5.23
C VAL A 9 22.82 4.40 -3.73
N GLU A 10 23.32 5.38 -2.98
CA GLU A 10 23.25 5.32 -1.51
C GLU A 10 21.93 5.86 -0.92
N HIS A 11 21.22 6.77 -1.61
CA HIS A 11 19.99 7.42 -1.11
C HIS A 11 18.84 7.46 -2.13
N ARG A 12 18.89 6.64 -3.19
CA ARG A 12 17.86 6.52 -4.24
C ARG A 12 16.46 6.39 -3.66
N GLY A 13 16.28 5.56 -2.63
CA GLY A 13 14.97 5.31 -2.02
C GLY A 13 14.34 6.54 -1.38
N LYS A 14 15.14 7.40 -0.72
CA LYS A 14 14.64 8.62 -0.06
C LYS A 14 14.23 9.68 -1.08
N ILE A 15 15.02 9.85 -2.14
CA ILE A 15 14.74 10.82 -3.20
C ILE A 15 13.54 10.37 -4.04
N LEU A 16 13.52 9.09 -4.47
CA LEU A 16 12.38 8.52 -5.20
C LEU A 16 11.12 8.55 -4.35
N GLY A 17 11.20 8.16 -3.08
CA GLY A 17 10.05 8.21 -2.16
C GLY A 17 9.54 9.64 -1.94
N GLY A 18 10.43 10.61 -1.80
CA GLY A 18 10.07 12.03 -1.69
C GLY A 18 9.40 12.57 -2.95
N ILE A 19 9.95 12.26 -4.13
CA ILE A 19 9.36 12.67 -5.42
C ILE A 19 8.01 12.01 -5.64
N LEU A 20 7.88 10.70 -5.36
CA LEU A 20 6.61 9.99 -5.47
C LEU A 20 5.57 10.56 -4.49
N GLY A 21 5.96 10.76 -3.23
CA GLY A 21 5.08 11.29 -2.19
C GLY A 21 4.60 12.71 -2.52
N LEU A 22 5.48 13.55 -3.08
CA LEU A 22 5.14 14.88 -3.55
C LEU A 22 4.13 14.82 -4.72
N LEU A 23 4.38 13.96 -5.71
CA LEU A 23 3.48 13.76 -6.86
C LEU A 23 2.10 13.29 -6.42
N ILE A 24 2.05 12.28 -5.55
CA ILE A 24 0.80 11.75 -4.99
C ILE A 24 0.10 12.85 -4.18
N GLY A 25 0.81 13.57 -3.32
CA GLY A 25 0.25 14.67 -2.53
C GLY A 25 -0.35 15.78 -3.40
N ILE A 26 0.33 16.18 -4.48
CA ILE A 26 -0.17 17.17 -5.45
C ILE A 26 -1.47 16.68 -6.10
N ILE A 27 -1.53 15.41 -6.51
CA ILE A 27 -2.75 14.80 -7.09
C ILE A 27 -3.90 14.80 -6.07
N ILE A 28 -3.61 14.46 -4.81
CA ILE A 28 -4.59 14.47 -3.72
C ILE A 28 -5.14 15.87 -3.49
N ILE A 29 -4.28 16.90 -3.50
CA ILE A 29 -4.71 18.30 -3.34
C ILE A 29 -5.54 18.76 -4.55
N ALA A 30 -5.13 18.41 -5.77
CA ALA A 30 -5.82 18.79 -7.01
C ALA A 30 -7.22 18.15 -7.14
N ILE A 31 -7.36 16.86 -6.79
CA ILE A 31 -8.64 16.14 -6.87
C ILE A 31 -9.51 16.41 -5.62
N GLY A 32 -8.86 16.61 -4.47
CA GLY A 32 -9.45 16.84 -3.15
C GLY A 32 -9.15 15.70 -2.17
N PHE A 33 -8.79 16.04 -0.93
CA PHE A 33 -8.40 15.09 0.14
C PHE A 33 -9.41 13.96 0.36
N LEU A 34 -10.71 14.31 0.44
CA LEU A 34 -11.78 13.33 0.65
C LEU A 34 -11.96 12.36 -0.53
N LYS A 35 -11.75 12.83 -1.77
CA LYS A 35 -11.87 11.98 -2.95
C LYS A 35 -10.73 10.96 -3.00
N ALA A 36 -9.51 11.37 -2.68
CA ALA A 36 -8.39 10.44 -2.60
C ALA A 36 -8.57 9.41 -1.49
N LEU A 37 -9.05 9.82 -0.32
CA LEU A 37 -9.35 8.91 0.79
C LEU A 37 -10.43 7.88 0.39
N PHE A 38 -11.49 8.33 -0.31
CA PHE A 38 -12.53 7.45 -0.82
C PHE A 38 -11.98 6.43 -1.82
N VAL A 39 -11.10 6.86 -2.73
CA VAL A 39 -10.43 5.97 -3.70
C VAL A 39 -9.56 4.93 -2.98
N ILE A 40 -8.78 5.34 -1.96
CA ILE A 40 -7.96 4.41 -1.18
C ILE A 40 -8.83 3.40 -0.43
N LEU A 41 -9.92 3.85 0.19
CA LEU A 41 -10.87 2.96 0.86
C LEU A 41 -11.52 1.98 -0.12
N CYS A 42 -11.99 2.45 -1.28
CA CYS A 42 -12.51 1.57 -2.33
C CYS A 42 -11.46 0.58 -2.84
N ALA A 43 -10.21 1.01 -3.03
CA ALA A 43 -9.13 0.14 -3.45
C ALA A 43 -8.81 -0.93 -2.40
N LEU A 44 -8.77 -0.56 -1.11
CA LEU A 44 -8.60 -1.51 0.00
C LEU A 44 -9.76 -2.50 0.05
N VAL A 45 -11.00 -2.02 0.01
CA VAL A 45 -12.20 -2.87 0.02
C VAL A 45 -12.21 -3.80 -1.18
N GLY A 46 -11.94 -3.29 -2.39
CA GLY A 46 -11.81 -4.08 -3.60
C GLY A 46 -10.68 -5.11 -3.53
N TYR A 47 -9.53 -4.77 -2.93
CA TYR A 47 -8.43 -5.70 -2.70
C TYR A 47 -8.80 -6.77 -1.67
N TYR A 48 -9.45 -6.42 -0.57
CA TYR A 48 -9.91 -7.40 0.42
C TYR A 48 -10.96 -8.35 -0.16
N ILE A 49 -11.90 -7.82 -0.94
CA ILE A 49 -12.92 -8.62 -1.63
C ILE A 49 -12.28 -9.51 -2.70
N GLY A 50 -11.39 -8.95 -3.53
CA GLY A 50 -10.66 -9.68 -4.56
C GLY A 50 -9.77 -10.76 -3.98
N LYS A 51 -9.01 -10.43 -2.93
CA LYS A 51 -8.24 -11.39 -2.13
C LYS A 51 -9.16 -12.48 -1.60
N SER A 52 -10.32 -12.16 -1.03
CA SER A 52 -11.27 -13.17 -0.53
C SER A 52 -11.78 -14.15 -1.60
N ILE A 53 -11.94 -13.68 -2.84
CA ILE A 53 -12.40 -14.50 -3.96
C ILE A 53 -11.28 -15.42 -4.47
N ASP A 54 -10.04 -14.93 -4.55
CA ASP A 54 -8.88 -15.69 -5.03
C ASP A 54 -8.32 -16.65 -3.96
N ASN A 55 -8.42 -16.22 -2.70
CA ASN A 55 -7.75 -16.82 -1.56
C ASN A 55 -8.76 -17.48 -0.62
N LYS A 56 -9.37 -18.57 -1.10
CA LYS A 56 -10.16 -19.50 -0.27
C LYS A 56 -9.34 -20.13 0.87
N GLU A 57 -8.02 -19.87 0.93
CA GLU A 57 -7.04 -20.46 1.85
C GLU A 57 -6.51 -19.44 2.89
N ASP A 58 -5.92 -18.28 2.54
CA ASP A 58 -5.21 -17.44 3.53
C ASP A 58 -6.09 -16.52 4.43
N ILE A 59 -7.36 -16.28 4.10
CA ILE A 59 -8.28 -15.63 5.08
C ILE A 59 -8.56 -16.58 6.25
N ARG A 60 -8.60 -17.90 6.03
CA ARG A 60 -8.72 -18.89 7.10
C ARG A 60 -7.47 -18.92 7.97
N ASP A 61 -6.27 -18.90 7.39
CA ASP A 61 -5.01 -18.86 8.16
C ASP A 61 -4.85 -17.59 9.01
N ILE A 62 -5.22 -16.42 8.48
CA ILE A 62 -5.18 -15.16 9.26
C ILE A 62 -6.22 -15.20 10.38
N LEU A 63 -7.39 -15.79 10.11
CA LEU A 63 -8.49 -15.91 11.06
C LEU A 63 -8.17 -16.96 12.15
N ASP A 64 -7.56 -18.09 11.81
CA ASP A 64 -7.07 -19.12 12.76
C ASP A 64 -5.91 -18.61 13.61
N LYS A 65 -5.12 -17.64 13.12
CA LYS A 65 -4.05 -17.02 13.89
C LYS A 65 -4.54 -15.95 14.87
N ILE A 66 -5.70 -15.34 14.60
CA ILE A 66 -6.33 -14.31 15.44
C ILE A 66 -7.36 -14.93 16.40
N LEU A 67 -7.96 -16.06 16.05
CA LEU A 67 -8.93 -16.78 16.87
C LEU A 67 -8.22 -17.99 17.50
N PRO A 68 -7.93 -17.96 18.82
CA PRO A 68 -7.43 -19.14 19.49
C PRO A 68 -8.43 -20.29 19.34
N PRO A 69 -7.96 -21.54 19.13
CA PRO A 69 -8.81 -22.68 18.87
C PRO A 69 -9.78 -22.90 20.04
N GLY A 70 -11.06 -22.62 19.79
CA GLY A 70 -12.15 -22.94 20.70
C GLY A 70 -12.43 -24.43 20.71
N SER A 71 -11.84 -25.13 21.68
CA SER A 71 -12.24 -26.42 22.27
C SER A 71 -12.84 -27.50 21.35
N ARG A 72 -12.13 -28.62 21.19
CA ARG A 72 -12.54 -29.95 21.69
C ARG A 72 -11.30 -30.82 21.92
#